data_AF-A0A849DCP1-F1
#
_entry.id   AF-A0A849DCP1-F1
#
_cell.length_a   1.000
_cell.length_b   1.000
_cell.length_c   1.000
_cell.angle_alpha   90.00
_cell.angle_beta   90.00
_cell.angle_gamma   90.00
#
_symmetry.space_group_name_H-M   'P 1'
#
loop_
_entity.id
_entity.type
_entity.pdbx_description
1 polymer ?
#
loop_
_entity_poly.entity_id
_entity_poly.type
_entity_poly.pdbx_seq_one_letter_code
_entity_poly.pdbx_strand_id
1 'polypeptide(L)'
;GMYLGAMTEEAVETLFPIATTKRKETKVTLEYNSKGFKSHMKGADKVNARYCVLIGEDELKNGTVWVKDLESKEEKTVTVEAF
;
A
#
# COMPACT_ATOMS: atom_id res chain seq x y z
N GLY A 1 -5.75 2.03 10.92
CA GLY A 1 -4.72 1.08 10.46
C GLY A 1 -4.43 1.31 9.00
N MET A 2 -3.27 0.91 8.51
CA MET A 2 -2.87 1.02 7.11
C MET A 2 -2.88 -0.36 6.46
N TYR A 3 -3.23 -0.42 5.19
CA TYR A 3 -3.15 -1.61 4.36
C TYR A 3 -2.12 -1.35 3.26
N LEU A 4 -1.17 -2.26 3.04
CA LEU A 4 -0.17 -2.20 1.98
C LEU A 4 -0.35 -3.42 1.09
N GLY A 5 -0.47 -3.21 -0.21
CA GLY A 5 -0.57 -4.26 -1.21
C GLY A 5 0.33 -3.99 -2.40
N ALA A 6 0.89 -5.04 -2.99
CA ALA A 6 1.69 -4.93 -4.19
C ALA A 6 1.06 -5.79 -5.28
N MET A 7 1.06 -5.30 -6.51
CA MET A 7 0.56 -6.06 -7.66
C MET A 7 1.65 -6.91 -8.33
N THR A 8 2.93 -6.68 -7.97
CA THR A 8 4.09 -7.44 -8.43
C THR A 8 4.98 -7.84 -7.26
N GLU A 9 5.76 -8.91 -7.41
CA GLU A 9 6.65 -9.39 -6.34
C GLU A 9 7.75 -8.38 -6.02
N GLU A 10 8.32 -7.69 -7.02
CA GLU A 10 9.32 -6.65 -6.82
C GLU A 10 8.77 -5.46 -5.99
N ALA A 11 7.48 -5.16 -6.14
CA ALA A 11 6.82 -4.13 -5.35
C ALA A 11 6.62 -4.54 -3.88
N VAL A 12 6.50 -5.85 -3.58
CA VAL A 12 6.42 -6.36 -2.21
C VAL A 12 7.71 -6.03 -1.46
N GLU A 13 8.87 -6.18 -2.09
CA GLU A 13 10.17 -5.85 -1.49
C GLU A 13 10.27 -4.37 -1.11
N THR A 14 9.69 -3.48 -1.92
CA THR A 14 9.68 -2.03 -1.65
C THR A 14 8.71 -1.67 -0.51
N LEU A 15 7.62 -2.42 -0.34
CA LEU A 15 6.65 -2.21 0.75
C LEU A 15 7.16 -2.69 2.11
N PHE A 16 8.06 -3.69 2.15
CA PHE A 16 8.62 -4.22 3.41
C PHE A 16 9.26 -3.15 4.32
N PRO A 17 10.21 -2.32 3.85
CA PRO A 17 10.82 -1.29 4.69
C PRO A 17 9.81 -0.22 5.11
N ILE A 18 8.90 0.18 4.21
CA ILE A 18 7.83 1.14 4.49
C ILE A 18 6.91 0.62 5.58
N ALA A 19 6.39 -0.59 5.42
CA ALA A 19 5.50 -1.23 6.38
C ALA A 19 6.19 -1.40 7.72
N THR A 20 7.47 -1.80 7.74
CA THR A 20 8.24 -1.97 8.98
C THR A 20 8.39 -0.66 9.75
N THR A 21 8.66 0.45 9.05
CA THR A 21 8.75 1.78 9.66
C THR A 21 7.40 2.22 10.23
N LYS A 22 6.33 2.15 9.42
CA LYS A 22 4.99 2.56 9.85
C LYS A 22 4.38 1.63 10.91
N ARG A 23 4.78 0.36 10.94
CA ARG A 23 4.32 -0.63 11.94
C ARG A 23 4.79 -0.30 13.35
N LYS A 24 5.83 0.53 13.50
CA LYS A 24 6.28 1.04 14.81
C LYS A 24 5.31 2.08 15.38
N GLU A 25 4.62 2.83 14.53
CA GLU A 25 3.74 3.93 14.93
C GLU A 25 2.25 3.57 14.82
N THR A 26 1.88 2.68 13.90
CA THR A 26 0.48 2.33 13.67
C THR A 26 0.28 0.87 13.27
N LYS A 27 -0.98 0.40 13.32
CA LYS A 27 -1.33 -0.96 12.89
C LYS A 27 -1.28 -1.03 11.37
N VAL A 28 -0.30 -1.76 10.86
CA VAL A 28 -0.04 -1.96 9.44
C VAL A 28 -0.33 -3.40 9.03
N THR A 29 -1.17 -3.57 8.01
CA THR A 29 -1.46 -4.84 7.35
C THR A 29 -0.72 -4.83 6.02
N LEU A 30 0.21 -5.75 5.82
CA LEU A 30 0.91 -5.90 4.55
C LEU A 30 0.47 -7.21 3.88
N GLU A 31 0.11 -7.10 2.61
CA GLU A 31 -0.31 -8.20 1.77
C GLU A 31 0.88 -8.64 0.90
N TYR A 32 1.45 -9.81 1.21
CA TYR A 32 2.61 -10.37 0.50
C TYR A 32 2.27 -10.98 -0.86
N ASN A 33 0.97 -11.09 -1.16
CA ASN A 33 0.49 -11.77 -2.35
C ASN A 33 0.29 -10.74 -3.45
N SER A 34 0.99 -10.88 -4.58
CA SER A 34 0.79 -10.11 -5.80
C SER A 34 -0.58 -10.43 -6.38
N LYS A 35 -1.59 -9.65 -5.96
CA LYS A 35 -2.97 -9.81 -6.41
C LYS A 35 -3.37 -8.60 -7.24
N GLY A 36 -4.40 -8.77 -8.06
CA GLY A 36 -4.98 -7.64 -8.79
C GLY A 36 -5.49 -6.55 -7.85
N PHE A 37 -5.43 -5.29 -8.29
CA PHE A 37 -5.88 -4.09 -7.59
C PHE A 37 -7.23 -4.26 -6.86
N LYS A 38 -8.22 -4.90 -7.51
CA LYS A 38 -9.54 -5.18 -6.93
C LYS A 38 -9.48 -6.04 -5.67
N SER A 39 -8.59 -7.03 -5.62
CA SER A 39 -8.43 -7.90 -4.46
C SER A 39 -7.84 -7.14 -3.28
N HIS A 40 -6.85 -6.28 -3.55
CA HIS A 40 -6.25 -5.44 -2.52
C HIS A 40 -7.23 -4.42 -1.97
N MET A 41 -8.03 -3.79 -2.83
CA MET A 41 -9.05 -2.85 -2.38
C MET A 41 -10.13 -3.52 -1.52
N LYS A 42 -10.55 -4.74 -1.87
CA LYS A 42 -11.41 -5.56 -1.01
C LYS A 42 -10.73 -5.94 0.31
N GLY A 43 -9.43 -6.24 0.29
CA GLY A 43 -8.64 -6.52 1.49
C GLY A 43 -8.60 -5.33 2.43
N ALA A 44 -8.27 -4.15 1.92
CA ALA A 44 -8.22 -2.89 2.65
C ALA A 44 -9.57 -2.53 3.29
N ASP A 45 -10.66 -2.69 2.54
CA ASP A 45 -12.03 -2.49 3.03
C ASP A 45 -12.39 -3.50 4.12
N LYS A 46 -12.07 -4.79 3.92
CA LYS A 46 -12.32 -5.86 4.88
C LYS A 46 -11.57 -5.66 6.21
N VAL A 47 -10.34 -5.16 6.17
CA VAL A 47 -9.58 -4.85 7.40
C VAL A 47 -9.93 -3.49 8.00
N ASN A 48 -10.89 -2.78 7.41
CA ASN A 48 -11.29 -1.43 7.79
C ASN A 48 -10.06 -0.52 7.96
N ALA A 49 -9.14 -0.60 6.99
CA ALA A 49 -7.97 0.26 6.99
C ALA A 49 -8.41 1.70 6.70
N ARG A 50 -7.77 2.65 7.36
CA ARG A 50 -7.96 4.08 7.10
C ARG A 50 -7.20 4.50 5.84
N TYR A 51 -6.02 3.92 5.63
CA TYR A 51 -5.18 4.16 4.46
C TYR A 51 -4.91 2.85 3.74
N CYS A 52 -5.04 2.85 2.42
CA CYS A 52 -4.72 1.77 1.50
C CYS A 52 -3.55 2.22 0.65
N VAL A 53 -2.44 1.51 0.67
CA VAL A 53 -1.23 1.80 -0.09
C VAL A 53 -1.04 0.67 -1.08
N LEU A 54 -0.93 0.99 -2.36
CA LEU A 54 -0.74 0.04 -3.44
C LEU A 54 0.47 0.42 -4.28
N ILE A 55 1.24 -0.59 -4.69
CA ILE A 55 2.33 -0.41 -5.65
C ILE A 55 2.10 -1.37 -6.81
N GLY A 56 1.89 -0.80 -8.00
CA GLY A 56 1.88 -1.52 -9.27
C GLY A 56 3.24 -1.52 -9.96
N GLU A 57 3.27 -2.06 -11.17
CA GLU A 57 4.45 -2.03 -12.04
C GLU A 57 4.89 -0.61 -12.39
N ASP A 58 3.93 0.27 -12.68
CA ASP A 58 4.18 1.68 -12.99
C ASP A 58 4.68 2.45 -11.77
N GLU A 59 4.05 2.28 -10.60
CA GLU A 59 4.50 2.92 -9.37
C GLU A 59 5.91 2.46 -8.98
N LEU A 60 6.18 1.16 -9.08
CA LEU A 60 7.50 0.61 -8.79
C LEU A 60 8.57 1.19 -9.74
N LYS A 61 8.30 1.24 -11.05
CA LYS A 61 9.22 1.83 -12.04
C LYS A 61 9.49 3.31 -11.80
N ASN A 62 8.49 4.04 -11.33
CA ASN A 62 8.59 5.46 -11.03
C ASN A 62 9.08 5.75 -9.60
N GLY A 63 9.30 4.72 -8.76
CA GLY A 63 9.66 4.90 -7.35
C GLY A 63 8.57 5.60 -6.53
N THR A 64 7.30 5.41 -6.91
CA THR A 64 6.14 5.97 -6.23
C THR A 64 5.32 4.88 -5.55
N VAL A 65 4.38 5.31 -4.71
CA VAL A 65 3.37 4.49 -4.06
C VAL A 65 2.04 5.19 -4.18
N TRP A 66 1.01 4.42 -4.51
CA TRP A 66 -0.35 4.95 -4.55
C TRP A 66 -0.98 4.79 -3.18
N VAL A 67 -1.51 5.87 -2.62
CA VAL A 67 -2.11 5.91 -1.29
C VAL A 67 -3.54 6.43 -1.42
N LYS A 68 -4.49 5.60 -1.01
CA LYS A 68 -5.90 5.94 -0.92
C LYS A 68 -6.37 5.95 0.51
N ASP A 69 -6.93 7.07 0.92
CA ASP A 69 -7.61 7.20 2.19
C ASP A 69 -9.06 6.72 2.02
N LEU A 70 -9.46 5.71 2.80
CA LEU A 70 -10.79 5.11 2.72
C LEU A 70 -11.85 5.92 3.49
N GLU A 71 -11.44 6.86 4.35
CA GLU A 71 -12.32 7.72 5.15
C GLU A 71 -12.78 8.94 4.34
N SER A 72 -11.84 9.62 3.69
CA SER A 72 -12.05 10.76 2.77
C SER A 72 -12.31 10.36 1.32
N LYS A 73 -11.99 9.10 0.96
CA LYS A 73 -11.96 8.58 -0.42
C LYS A 73 -10.94 9.27 -1.34
N GLU A 74 -10.02 10.04 -0.79
CA GLU A 74 -8.96 10.68 -1.56
C GLU A 74 -7.89 9.67 -1.96
N GLU A 75 -7.41 9.78 -3.20
CA GLU A 75 -6.30 8.99 -3.72
C GLU A 75 -5.17 9.92 -4.15
N LYS A 76 -3.96 9.57 -3.75
CA LYS A 76 -2.75 10.34 -4.02
C LYS A 76 -1.59 9.40 -4.31
N THR A 77 -0.79 9.76 -5.29
CA THR A 77 0.47 9.07 -5.56
C THR A 77 1.59 9.89 -4.92
N VAL A 78 2.39 9.24 -4.08
CA VAL A 78 3.51 9.87 -3.38
C VAL A 78 4.78 9.08 -3.67
N THR A 79 5.93 9.72 -3.69
CA THR A 79 7.22 9.01 -3.86
C THR A 79 7.52 8.17 -2.63
N VAL A 80 8.17 7.00 -2.84
CA VAL A 80 8.61 6.10 -1.75
C VAL A 80 9.49 6.84 -0.74
N GLU A 81 10.34 7.76 -1.23
CA GLU A 81 11.22 8.58 -0.38
C GLU A 81 10.46 9.60 0.49
N ALA A 82 9.27 10.04 0.05
CA ALA A 82 8.46 11.03 0.75
C ALA A 82 7.44 10.41 1.72
N PHE A 83 7.38 9.09 1.80
CA PHE A 83 6.35 8.34 2.54
C PHE A 83 6.88 7.72 3.84
#